data_AF-A0A2J6TQN5-F1
#
_entry.id   AF-A0A2J6TQN5-F1
#
_cell.length_a   1.000
_cell.length_b   1.000
_cell.length_c   1.000
_cell.angle_alpha   90.00
_cell.angle_beta   90.00
_cell.angle_gamma   90.00
#
_symmetry.space_group_name_H-M   'P 1'
#
loop_
_entity.id
_entity.type
_entity.pdbx_description
1 polymer ?
#
loop_
_entity_poly.entity_id
_entity_poly.type
_entity_poly.pdbx_seq_one_letter_code
_entity_poly.pdbx_strand_id
1 'polypeptide(L)'
;MNATKRKFNALLNGIGTKSTTNVSSKEANNADSISTTSENLQAKKRRVADFSGTNESNPTLLRPNPTMRDKNTRSMVGPDSGDTPKYAPWDRMAFLQRLKSFSNLTDWTPKPSKVNEVEWAKRGWVCQKLERVRCSLCNVEILVKLNRKEVDGKEVPVYVAQNIEDALVQKYRELIETSHEESCLWRKRGCDDSIFKLPLNHPGTTIHQLHDRYDELCARKETLPYMMNVRTPPGFDLDLILSYLPSDFFACTSAQHVENPVQQEVNRVAFVMALFGWQGHNHEKLGEQLGSVSCQACFRVLGLWLFKSKEVNEAGEEITGAAMSKLDIVKEHRDYCPWQNAASQNGLKASAISSTSALAGWEIIIRILKNHHHLRSSGERLGSRESRQPSVDNASEFESTFGTEVDDEAAKSIRDEKDKRMLRRLRRVKSLFETKGKKLQRPETRNESPAS
;
A
#
# COMPACT_ATOMS: atom_id res chain seq x y z
N MET A 1 -16.86 -41.70 16.52
CA MET A 1 -16.38 -40.30 16.70
C MET A 1 -14.87 -40.15 16.98
N ASN A 2 -14.15 -41.13 17.56
CA ASN A 2 -12.74 -40.93 17.97
C ASN A 2 -11.70 -40.86 16.83
N ALA A 3 -11.94 -41.49 15.67
CA ALA A 3 -11.02 -41.48 14.55
C ALA A 3 -10.80 -40.07 13.95
N THR A 4 -11.87 -39.26 13.88
CA THR A 4 -11.81 -37.90 13.32
C THR A 4 -11.01 -36.95 14.21
N LYS A 5 -11.21 -37.00 15.54
CA LYS A 5 -10.40 -36.22 16.51
C LYS A 5 -8.92 -36.58 16.47
N ARG A 6 -8.57 -37.88 16.37
CA ARG A 6 -7.16 -38.31 16.26
C ARG A 6 -6.52 -37.85 14.95
N LYS A 7 -7.23 -37.96 13.81
CA LYS A 7 -6.77 -37.47 12.50
C LYS A 7 -6.62 -35.95 12.45
N PHE A 8 -7.50 -35.21 13.13
CA PHE A 8 -7.42 -33.76 13.31
C PHE A 8 -6.18 -33.34 14.11
N ASN A 9 -5.94 -33.95 15.28
CA ASN A 9 -4.75 -33.67 16.09
C ASN A 9 -3.45 -33.99 15.33
N ALA A 10 -3.42 -35.07 14.54
CA ALA A 10 -2.27 -35.39 13.69
C ALA A 10 -2.00 -34.31 12.63
N LEU A 11 -3.06 -33.76 12.01
CA LEU A 11 -2.94 -32.69 11.01
C LEU A 11 -2.45 -31.38 11.63
N LEU A 12 -2.91 -31.03 12.84
CA LEU A 12 -2.36 -29.90 13.59
C LEU A 12 -0.87 -30.13 13.94
N ASN A 13 -0.52 -31.31 14.44
CA ASN A 13 0.83 -31.61 14.92
C ASN A 13 1.88 -31.72 13.79
N GLY A 14 1.47 -32.03 12.55
CA GLY A 14 2.38 -32.07 11.40
C GLY A 14 2.80 -30.69 10.86
N ILE A 15 2.11 -29.61 11.24
CA ILE A 15 2.39 -28.25 10.75
C ILE A 15 3.43 -27.59 11.66
N GLY A 16 4.61 -27.28 11.10
CA GLY A 16 5.66 -26.50 11.77
C GLY A 16 6.95 -27.26 12.10
N THR A 17 7.23 -28.39 11.47
CA THR A 17 8.55 -29.04 11.54
C THR A 17 9.62 -28.12 10.94
N LYS A 18 10.52 -27.62 11.79
CA LYS A 18 11.61 -26.72 11.39
C LYS A 18 12.64 -27.51 10.57
N SER A 19 12.67 -27.33 9.24
CA SER A 19 13.76 -27.86 8.40
C SER A 19 15.02 -27.00 8.55
N THR A 20 15.84 -27.30 9.56
CA THR A 20 17.21 -26.76 9.68
C THR A 20 18.18 -27.60 8.87
N THR A 21 18.41 -27.25 7.60
CA THR A 21 19.46 -27.86 6.77
C THR A 21 20.82 -27.22 7.06
N ASN A 22 21.48 -27.67 8.14
CA ASN A 22 22.91 -27.42 8.33
C ASN A 22 23.71 -28.44 7.50
N VAL A 23 24.36 -28.00 6.43
CA VAL A 23 25.32 -28.81 5.69
C VAL A 23 26.69 -28.60 6.31
N SER A 24 27.19 -29.61 7.02
CA SER A 24 28.58 -29.68 7.48
C SER A 24 29.26 -30.86 6.79
N SER A 25 30.38 -30.58 6.14
CA SER A 25 31.18 -31.54 5.38
C SER A 25 31.97 -32.49 6.27
N LYS A 26 31.93 -33.79 5.97
CA LYS A 26 33.10 -34.68 6.08
C LYS A 26 32.93 -35.96 5.26
N GLU A 27 34.05 -36.44 4.72
CA GLU A 27 34.17 -37.59 3.83
C GLU A 27 34.23 -38.91 4.59
N ALA A 28 33.82 -40.02 3.95
CA ALA A 28 34.55 -41.30 3.97
C ALA A 28 34.02 -42.25 2.89
N ASN A 29 34.91 -42.98 2.22
CA ASN A 29 34.61 -43.92 1.15
C ASN A 29 34.13 -45.28 1.69
N ASN A 30 33.30 -46.01 0.92
CA ASN A 30 33.76 -47.30 0.38
C ASN A 30 32.95 -47.76 -0.84
N ALA A 31 33.54 -48.65 -1.64
CA ALA A 31 33.03 -49.09 -2.95
C ALA A 31 32.39 -50.49 -2.91
N ASP A 32 31.45 -50.76 -3.82
CA ASP A 32 31.59 -51.77 -4.91
C ASP A 32 30.35 -51.72 -5.84
N SER A 33 30.49 -51.54 -7.17
CA SER A 33 30.92 -52.53 -8.21
C SER A 33 29.86 -53.62 -8.42
N ILE A 34 29.06 -53.66 -9.49
CA ILE A 34 29.33 -54.19 -10.86
C ILE A 34 28.10 -53.82 -11.73
N SER A 35 28.19 -52.95 -12.76
CA SER A 35 28.41 -53.20 -14.22
C SER A 35 27.41 -54.20 -14.87
N THR A 36 26.84 -54.02 -16.07
CA THR A 36 27.28 -53.54 -17.41
C THR A 36 26.02 -53.04 -18.19
N THR A 37 26.01 -52.35 -19.36
CA THR A 37 26.86 -52.24 -20.58
C THR A 37 26.86 -50.78 -21.12
N SER A 38 27.98 -50.18 -21.54
CA SER A 38 28.52 -50.08 -22.94
C SER A 38 27.47 -49.61 -23.97
N GLU A 39 27.64 -48.52 -24.74
CA GLU A 39 28.83 -48.04 -25.51
C GLU A 39 29.26 -46.58 -25.13
N ASN A 40 30.50 -46.06 -25.13
CA ASN A 40 31.74 -46.16 -25.95
C ASN A 40 31.66 -45.42 -27.32
N LEU A 41 32.59 -44.53 -27.77
CA LEU A 41 33.97 -44.16 -27.36
C LEU A 41 34.39 -42.71 -27.79
N GLN A 42 35.30 -42.10 -27.00
CA GLN A 42 36.51 -41.30 -27.42
C GLN A 42 36.33 -39.94 -28.17
N ALA A 43 37.26 -38.96 -28.13
CA ALA A 43 38.57 -38.74 -27.47
C ALA A 43 38.99 -37.24 -27.65
N LYS A 44 40.07 -36.64 -27.11
CA LYS A 44 40.97 -36.82 -25.93
C LYS A 44 42.15 -35.81 -26.07
N LYS A 45 42.80 -35.40 -24.95
CA LYS A 45 44.04 -34.57 -24.76
C LYS A 45 43.75 -33.14 -24.25
N ARG A 46 44.27 -32.58 -23.14
CA ARG A 46 45.36 -32.86 -22.15
C ARG A 46 46.78 -32.31 -22.45
N ARG A 47 47.17 -31.22 -21.75
CA ARG A 47 48.45 -30.88 -21.05
C ARG A 47 48.25 -29.45 -20.45
N VAL A 48 48.62 -29.04 -19.22
CA VAL A 48 49.76 -29.26 -18.27
C VAL A 48 50.88 -28.21 -18.40
N ALA A 49 51.13 -27.50 -17.28
CA ALA A 49 52.33 -26.76 -16.82
C ALA A 49 52.79 -25.44 -17.52
N ASP A 50 52.48 -24.30 -16.88
CA ASP A 50 53.33 -23.48 -15.96
C ASP A 50 54.73 -22.92 -16.34
N PHE A 51 55.02 -21.75 -15.72
CA PHE A 51 56.28 -20.99 -15.50
C PHE A 51 56.92 -19.98 -16.50
N SER A 52 57.27 -18.80 -15.92
CA SER A 52 58.25 -17.75 -16.31
C SER A 52 57.99 -16.96 -17.61
N GLY A 53 58.20 -15.64 -17.75
CA GLY A 53 58.73 -14.52 -16.93
C GLY A 53 58.89 -13.29 -17.88
N THR A 54 59.35 -12.07 -17.53
CA THR A 54 59.80 -11.38 -16.29
C THR A 54 59.65 -9.84 -16.50
N ASN A 55 59.68 -9.01 -15.45
CA ASN A 55 60.51 -7.78 -15.31
C ASN A 55 60.06 -6.83 -14.18
N GLU A 56 61.05 -6.34 -13.41
CA GLU A 56 60.89 -5.34 -12.35
C GLU A 56 61.01 -3.91 -12.88
N SER A 57 60.43 -2.91 -12.18
CA SER A 57 61.22 -1.89 -11.45
C SER A 57 60.34 -0.80 -10.79
N ASN A 58 60.65 -0.53 -9.52
CA ASN A 58 60.26 0.65 -8.72
C ASN A 58 61.48 1.62 -8.71
N PRO A 59 61.55 2.77 -7.99
CA PRO A 59 60.62 3.43 -7.05
C PRO A 59 60.40 4.95 -7.42
N THR A 60 59.74 5.84 -6.65
CA THR A 60 60.25 6.49 -5.42
C THR A 60 59.22 7.43 -4.78
N LEU A 61 59.31 7.52 -3.45
CA LEU A 61 58.54 8.31 -2.48
C LEU A 61 58.58 9.84 -2.72
N LEU A 62 57.50 10.55 -2.36
CA LEU A 62 57.56 11.74 -1.50
C LEU A 62 56.25 11.91 -0.70
N ARG A 63 56.37 12.29 0.58
CA ARG A 63 55.26 12.62 1.50
C ARG A 63 55.59 13.92 2.23
N PRO A 64 54.61 14.81 2.41
CA PRO A 64 54.58 15.65 3.62
C PRO A 64 53.25 15.54 4.38
N ASN A 65 53.37 15.61 5.70
CA ASN A 65 52.31 15.81 6.70
C ASN A 65 52.63 17.15 7.42
N PRO A 66 51.76 17.71 8.27
CA PRO A 66 50.38 18.14 8.02
C PRO A 66 50.17 19.63 8.45
N THR A 67 49.07 20.28 8.04
CA THR A 67 48.58 21.50 8.74
C THR A 67 47.08 21.43 8.97
N MET A 68 46.66 21.81 10.19
CA MET A 68 45.26 21.76 10.60
C MET A 68 44.46 22.94 10.04
N ARG A 69 43.28 22.66 9.47
CA ARG A 69 42.15 23.60 9.41
C ARG A 69 40.84 22.83 9.51
N ASP A 70 40.16 22.96 10.64
CA ASP A 70 38.81 22.45 10.83
C ASP A 70 37.82 23.13 9.87
N LYS A 71 37.18 22.33 9.02
CA LYS A 71 35.83 22.63 8.48
C LYS A 71 35.03 21.34 8.39
N ASN A 72 34.23 21.10 9.43
CA ASN A 72 33.37 19.93 9.57
C ASN A 72 32.11 20.03 8.69
N THR A 73 32.27 19.77 7.38
CA THR A 73 31.15 19.48 6.46
C THR A 73 31.64 18.56 5.34
N ARG A 74 31.48 17.24 5.49
CA ARG A 74 31.57 16.30 4.36
C ARG A 74 30.26 15.53 4.22
N SER A 75 29.56 15.87 3.14
CA SER A 75 28.58 15.00 2.51
C SER A 75 29.19 13.60 2.31
N MET A 76 28.47 12.57 2.74
CA MET A 76 28.79 11.17 2.48
C MET A 76 28.00 10.70 1.27
N VAL A 77 28.51 11.00 0.07
CA VAL A 77 28.18 10.21 -1.12
C VAL A 77 29.05 8.96 -1.06
N GLY A 78 28.50 7.90 -0.47
CA GLY A 78 29.02 6.55 -0.60
C GLY A 78 28.56 5.90 -1.91
N PRO A 79 29.14 4.75 -2.32
CA PRO A 79 28.67 4.01 -3.48
C PRO A 79 27.23 3.52 -3.26
N ASP A 80 26.42 3.59 -4.31
CA ASP A 80 25.01 3.24 -4.27
C ASP A 80 24.78 1.71 -4.24
N SER A 81 24.79 1.17 -3.03
CA SER A 81 24.25 -0.15 -2.71
C SER A 81 23.50 -0.09 -1.38
N GLY A 82 22.47 0.76 -1.33
CA GLY A 82 21.65 0.99 -0.15
C GLY A 82 20.84 -0.24 0.29
N ASP A 83 21.46 -1.16 1.05
CA ASP A 83 20.81 -2.36 1.60
C ASP A 83 19.71 -1.94 2.60
N THR A 84 18.45 -1.94 2.13
CA THR A 84 17.29 -1.49 2.91
C THR A 84 17.16 -2.27 4.23
N PRO A 85 16.80 -1.63 5.35
CA PRO A 85 16.81 -2.27 6.66
C PRO A 85 15.82 -3.44 6.72
N LYS A 86 16.35 -4.67 6.91
CA LYS A 86 15.61 -5.95 6.92
C LYS A 86 14.53 -6.05 8.00
N TYR A 87 14.56 -5.16 9.00
CA TYR A 87 13.52 -4.93 10.00
C TYR A 87 13.10 -3.46 10.00
N ALA A 88 11.92 -3.20 9.44
CA ALA A 88 11.30 -1.88 9.36
C ALA A 88 9.77 -1.99 9.53
N PRO A 89 9.27 -2.20 10.75
CA PRO A 89 7.83 -2.36 11.02
C PRO A 89 7.02 -1.06 10.89
N TRP A 90 7.68 0.11 10.91
CA TRP A 90 7.08 1.43 10.74
C TRP A 90 7.09 1.93 9.29
N ASP A 91 7.86 1.29 8.39
CA ASP A 91 7.97 1.71 6.99
C ASP A 91 6.88 1.04 6.15
N ARG A 92 5.95 1.86 5.66
CA ARG A 92 4.85 1.45 4.77
C ARG A 92 5.36 0.91 3.43
N MET A 93 6.45 1.44 2.88
CA MET A 93 7.02 0.93 1.63
C MET A 93 7.64 -0.45 1.83
N ALA A 94 8.44 -0.63 2.89
CA ALA A 94 8.96 -1.95 3.25
C ALA A 94 7.84 -2.96 3.53
N PHE A 95 6.74 -2.55 4.18
CA PHE A 95 5.55 -3.40 4.36
C PHE A 95 4.89 -3.76 3.02
N LEU A 96 4.66 -2.79 2.13
CA LEU A 96 4.06 -3.03 0.82
C LEU A 96 4.92 -3.93 -0.07
N GLN A 97 6.25 -3.81 -0.03
CA GLN A 97 7.15 -4.72 -0.75
C GLN A 97 7.04 -6.16 -0.23
N ARG A 98 6.91 -6.37 1.09
CA ARG A 98 6.64 -7.70 1.64
C ARG A 98 5.27 -8.23 1.19
N LEU A 99 4.22 -7.40 1.25
CA LEU A 99 2.88 -7.77 0.79
C LEU A 99 2.83 -8.11 -0.71
N LYS A 100 3.60 -7.40 -1.56
CA LYS A 100 3.69 -7.65 -3.01
C LYS A 100 4.17 -9.06 -3.34
N SER A 101 5.00 -9.68 -2.50
CA SER A 101 5.48 -11.06 -2.70
C SER A 101 4.33 -12.10 -2.74
N PHE A 102 3.20 -11.81 -2.10
CA PHE A 102 2.01 -12.66 -2.08
C PHE A 102 1.05 -12.41 -3.27
N SER A 103 1.43 -11.59 -4.25
CA SER A 103 0.53 -11.19 -5.33
C SER A 103 0.31 -12.27 -6.40
N ASN A 104 1.30 -13.14 -6.64
CA ASN A 104 1.24 -14.18 -7.66
C ASN A 104 0.39 -15.39 -7.20
N LEU A 105 -0.74 -15.62 -7.86
CA LEU A 105 -1.67 -16.72 -7.53
C LEU A 105 -1.07 -18.12 -7.74
N THR A 106 -0.06 -18.26 -8.59
CA THR A 106 0.69 -19.54 -8.77
C THR A 106 1.55 -19.87 -7.56
N ASP A 107 2.06 -18.84 -6.87
CA ASP A 107 2.92 -18.98 -5.71
C ASP A 107 2.14 -18.94 -4.39
N TRP A 108 0.97 -18.28 -4.35
CA TRP A 108 0.19 -18.12 -3.14
C TRP A 108 -1.32 -17.98 -3.41
N THR A 109 -2.11 -18.93 -2.90
CA THR A 109 -3.59 -18.86 -2.91
C THR A 109 -4.12 -17.87 -1.86
N PRO A 110 -5.24 -17.16 -2.10
CA PRO A 110 -5.86 -16.31 -1.07
C PRO A 110 -6.18 -17.07 0.23
N LYS A 111 -5.91 -16.46 1.39
CA LYS A 111 -6.17 -17.07 2.72
C LYS A 111 -7.29 -16.34 3.49
N PRO A 112 -8.00 -17.00 4.42
CA PRO A 112 -9.03 -16.38 5.25
C PRO A 112 -8.53 -15.17 6.05
N SER A 113 -9.42 -14.22 6.32
CA SER A 113 -9.07 -12.89 6.86
C SER A 113 -8.15 -12.87 8.08
N LYS A 114 -8.28 -13.82 9.01
CA LYS A 114 -7.45 -13.94 10.23
C LYS A 114 -5.98 -14.34 9.96
N VAL A 115 -5.67 -14.86 8.78
CA VAL A 115 -4.33 -15.37 8.37
C VAL A 115 -4.01 -15.00 6.91
N ASN A 116 -4.56 -13.87 6.45
CA ASN A 116 -4.35 -13.36 5.11
C ASN A 116 -2.92 -12.80 4.93
N GLU A 117 -2.62 -12.44 3.69
CA GLU A 117 -1.34 -11.93 3.21
C GLU A 117 -0.84 -10.72 4.01
N VAL A 118 -1.76 -9.88 4.49
CA VAL A 118 -1.46 -8.71 5.32
C VAL A 118 -0.92 -9.12 6.69
N GLU A 119 -1.51 -10.13 7.33
CA GLU A 119 -1.06 -10.59 8.66
C GLU A 119 0.33 -11.25 8.58
N TRP A 120 0.62 -12.00 7.52
CA TRP A 120 1.99 -12.49 7.23
C TRP A 120 2.97 -11.32 7.00
N ALA A 121 2.63 -10.36 6.13
CA ALA A 121 3.51 -9.22 5.82
C ALA A 121 3.73 -8.27 7.00
N LYS A 122 2.72 -8.07 7.86
CA LYS A 122 2.82 -7.31 9.13
C LYS A 122 3.84 -7.92 10.08
N ARG A 123 3.97 -9.26 10.10
CA ARG A 123 4.92 -10.00 10.95
C ARG A 123 6.25 -10.32 10.24
N GLY A 124 6.57 -9.62 9.14
CA GLY A 124 7.90 -9.72 8.50
C GLY A 124 8.12 -10.96 7.64
N TRP A 125 7.05 -11.67 7.27
CA TRP A 125 7.11 -12.77 6.31
C TRP A 125 7.02 -12.24 4.87
N VAL A 126 7.72 -12.92 3.97
CA VAL A 126 7.58 -12.78 2.51
C VAL A 126 7.24 -14.14 1.91
N CYS A 127 6.34 -14.17 0.93
CA CYS A 127 6.16 -15.36 0.11
C CYS A 127 7.40 -15.57 -0.76
N GLN A 128 7.85 -16.83 -0.84
CA GLN A 128 8.91 -17.24 -1.74
C GLN A 128 8.29 -17.76 -3.04
N LYS A 129 7.79 -18.98 -3.00
CA LYS A 129 7.03 -19.69 -4.04
C LYS A 129 6.21 -20.82 -3.42
N LEU A 130 5.20 -21.34 -4.13
CA LEU A 130 4.50 -22.58 -3.78
C LEU A 130 4.06 -22.69 -2.29
N GLU A 131 3.29 -21.71 -1.82
CA GLU A 131 2.75 -21.63 -0.46
C GLU A 131 3.79 -21.52 0.67
N ARG A 132 5.05 -21.23 0.34
CA ARG A 132 6.15 -21.08 1.30
C ARG A 132 6.37 -19.62 1.67
N VAL A 133 6.38 -19.31 2.95
CA VAL A 133 6.86 -18.04 3.49
C VAL A 133 8.26 -18.17 4.09
N ARG A 134 9.05 -17.10 4.01
CA ARG A 134 10.33 -16.92 4.72
C ARG A 134 10.29 -15.62 5.52
N CYS A 135 10.85 -15.58 6.72
CA CYS A 135 11.03 -14.32 7.47
C CYS A 135 12.16 -13.49 6.84
N SER A 136 11.93 -12.18 6.61
CA SER A 136 12.92 -11.27 5.99
C SER A 136 14.17 -11.01 6.84
N LEU A 137 14.18 -11.43 8.11
CA LEU A 137 15.28 -11.20 9.05
C LEU A 137 15.97 -12.50 9.48
N CYS A 138 15.24 -13.43 10.12
CA CYS A 138 15.82 -14.67 10.65
C CYS A 138 15.81 -15.85 9.66
N ASN A 139 15.36 -15.64 8.41
CA ASN A 139 15.35 -16.64 7.33
C ASN A 139 14.61 -17.97 7.59
N VAL A 140 13.96 -18.15 8.74
CA VAL A 140 13.08 -19.30 9.02
C VAL A 140 11.96 -19.36 7.99
N GLU A 141 11.57 -20.56 7.59
CA GLU A 141 10.53 -20.83 6.59
C GLU A 141 9.37 -21.64 7.15
N ILE A 142 8.18 -21.46 6.55
CA ILE A 142 6.98 -22.25 6.83
C ILE A 142 6.28 -22.56 5.49
N LEU A 143 5.76 -23.77 5.35
CA LEU A 143 4.86 -24.15 4.27
C LEU A 143 3.41 -24.03 4.74
N VAL A 144 2.60 -23.23 4.05
CA VAL A 144 1.25 -22.82 4.49
C VAL A 144 0.16 -23.57 3.71
N LYS A 145 -0.24 -24.72 4.24
CA LYS A 145 -1.31 -25.56 3.70
C LYS A 145 -2.60 -25.39 4.50
N LEU A 146 -3.56 -24.63 3.97
CA LEU A 146 -4.93 -24.57 4.52
C LEU A 146 -5.88 -25.60 3.88
N ASN A 147 -5.73 -25.89 2.59
CA ASN A 147 -6.76 -26.60 1.80
C ASN A 147 -6.31 -27.96 1.24
N ARG A 148 -5.22 -28.56 1.77
CA ARG A 148 -4.68 -29.83 1.26
C ARG A 148 -4.45 -30.82 2.38
N LYS A 149 -4.91 -32.06 2.16
CA LYS A 149 -4.61 -33.20 3.01
C LYS A 149 -3.76 -34.18 2.23
N GLU A 150 -2.70 -34.67 2.83
CA GLU A 150 -1.92 -35.77 2.29
C GLU A 150 -2.64 -37.09 2.62
N VAL A 151 -2.94 -37.87 1.60
CA VAL A 151 -3.48 -39.23 1.70
C VAL A 151 -2.64 -40.10 0.77
N ASP A 152 -1.99 -41.12 1.33
CA ASP A 152 -1.14 -42.07 0.61
C ASP A 152 -0.08 -41.40 -0.29
N GLY A 153 0.60 -40.37 0.25
CA GLY A 153 1.64 -39.60 -0.44
C GLY A 153 1.13 -38.67 -1.56
N LYS A 154 -0.18 -38.51 -1.72
CA LYS A 154 -0.82 -37.62 -2.69
C LYS A 154 -1.58 -36.51 -1.99
N GLU A 155 -1.41 -35.28 -2.47
CA GLU A 155 -2.18 -34.13 -1.98
C GLU A 155 -3.58 -34.15 -2.59
N VAL A 156 -4.60 -34.33 -1.75
CA VAL A 156 -6.01 -34.28 -2.14
C VAL A 156 -6.63 -32.98 -1.63
N PRO A 157 -7.34 -32.20 -2.48
CA PRO A 157 -8.14 -31.09 -2.01
C PRO A 157 -9.31 -31.64 -1.19
N VAL A 158 -9.43 -31.20 0.06
CA VAL A 158 -10.48 -31.67 0.98
C VAL A 158 -11.47 -30.55 1.21
N TYR A 159 -12.76 -30.86 1.11
CA TYR A 159 -13.81 -30.00 1.64
C TYR A 159 -13.75 -30.07 3.18
N VAL A 160 -13.02 -29.13 3.77
CA VAL A 160 -12.76 -29.07 5.21
C VAL A 160 -14.03 -28.58 5.90
N ALA A 161 -14.59 -29.35 6.84
CA ALA A 161 -15.73 -28.90 7.64
C ALA A 161 -15.33 -27.65 8.44
N GLN A 162 -16.21 -26.63 8.50
CA GLN A 162 -15.90 -25.27 9.00
C GLN A 162 -15.09 -25.24 10.31
N ASN A 163 -15.44 -26.08 11.28
CA ASN A 163 -14.77 -26.14 12.58
C ASN A 163 -13.29 -26.58 12.51
N ILE A 164 -12.92 -27.34 11.48
CA ILE A 164 -11.52 -27.75 11.21
C ILE A 164 -10.77 -26.60 10.53
N GLU A 165 -11.43 -25.84 9.66
CA GLU A 165 -10.86 -24.63 9.04
C GLU A 165 -10.56 -23.58 10.11
N ASP A 166 -11.51 -23.26 11.00
CA ASP A 166 -11.31 -22.28 12.08
C ASP A 166 -10.14 -22.63 13.01
N ALA A 167 -10.00 -23.90 13.40
CA ALA A 167 -8.90 -24.34 14.25
C ALA A 167 -7.55 -24.34 13.51
N LEU A 168 -7.55 -24.65 12.21
CA LEU A 168 -6.35 -24.56 11.37
C LEU A 168 -5.91 -23.11 11.17
N VAL A 169 -6.87 -22.21 10.93
CA VAL A 169 -6.67 -20.76 10.87
C VAL A 169 -6.13 -20.23 12.20
N GLN A 170 -6.68 -20.64 13.35
CA GLN A 170 -6.16 -20.24 14.66
C GLN A 170 -4.72 -20.76 14.87
N LYS A 171 -4.40 -21.99 14.45
CA LYS A 171 -3.02 -22.50 14.51
C LYS A 171 -2.06 -21.71 13.63
N TYR A 172 -2.44 -21.34 12.40
CA TYR A 172 -1.58 -20.52 11.55
C TYR A 172 -1.41 -19.09 12.08
N ARG A 173 -2.44 -18.51 12.70
CA ARG A 173 -2.34 -17.22 13.41
C ARG A 173 -1.27 -17.26 14.50
N GLU A 174 -1.21 -18.34 15.29
CA GLU A 174 -0.17 -18.53 16.29
C GLU A 174 1.22 -18.73 15.66
N LEU A 175 1.31 -19.47 14.55
CA LEU A 175 2.57 -19.72 13.84
C LEU A 175 3.17 -18.47 13.19
N ILE A 176 2.33 -17.56 12.64
CA ILE A 176 2.74 -16.24 12.12
C ILE A 176 3.62 -15.51 13.15
N GLU A 177 3.26 -15.60 14.44
CA GLU A 177 3.98 -14.93 15.53
C GLU A 177 5.12 -15.76 16.13
N THR A 178 4.91 -17.06 16.30
CA THR A 178 5.78 -17.91 17.15
C THR A 178 6.89 -18.63 16.40
N SER A 179 6.73 -18.87 15.09
CA SER A 179 7.66 -19.69 14.30
C SER A 179 8.95 -18.99 13.90
N HIS A 180 9.09 -17.69 14.14
CA HIS A 180 10.38 -17.00 14.05
C HIS A 180 11.40 -17.59 15.05
N GLU A 181 12.68 -17.35 14.79
CA GLU A 181 13.74 -17.56 15.78
C GLU A 181 13.50 -16.70 17.04
N GLU A 182 13.88 -17.19 18.22
CA GLU A 182 13.59 -16.55 19.51
C GLU A 182 14.13 -15.12 19.64
N SER A 183 15.32 -14.90 19.09
CA SER A 183 16.05 -13.62 19.05
C SER A 183 15.40 -12.57 18.13
N CYS A 184 14.66 -13.02 17.11
CA CYS A 184 14.23 -12.25 15.95
C CYS A 184 13.31 -11.07 16.32
N LEU A 185 13.60 -9.89 15.77
CA LEU A 185 12.78 -8.68 15.98
C LEU A 185 11.37 -8.85 15.40
N TRP A 186 11.29 -9.47 14.21
CA TRP A 186 10.23 -10.38 13.74
C TRP A 186 9.30 -10.87 14.85
N ARG A 187 9.82 -11.74 15.72
CA ARG A 187 9.07 -12.42 16.77
C ARG A 187 8.50 -11.48 17.83
N LYS A 188 9.20 -10.39 18.13
CA LYS A 188 8.91 -9.47 19.24
C LYS A 188 7.89 -8.39 18.90
N ARG A 189 7.92 -7.86 17.67
CA ARG A 189 7.03 -6.76 17.24
C ARG A 189 6.81 -6.76 15.73
N GLY A 190 5.54 -6.83 15.33
CA GLY A 190 5.11 -6.58 13.95
C GLY A 190 4.88 -5.10 13.64
N CYS A 191 4.39 -4.83 12.43
CA CYS A 191 3.85 -3.54 12.03
C CYS A 191 2.62 -3.13 12.87
N ASP A 192 2.35 -1.83 12.94
CA ASP A 192 1.11 -1.31 13.52
C ASP A 192 -0.09 -1.56 12.58
N ASP A 193 -1.32 -1.63 13.11
CA ASP A 193 -2.53 -1.79 12.30
C ASP A 193 -2.76 -0.64 11.30
N SER A 194 -2.19 0.54 11.54
CA SER A 194 -2.24 1.67 10.61
C SER A 194 -1.24 1.59 9.46
N ILE A 195 -0.35 0.60 9.40
CA ILE A 195 0.71 0.52 8.37
C ILE A 195 0.17 0.47 6.95
N PHE A 196 -1.02 -0.11 6.76
CA PHE A 196 -1.59 -0.40 5.45
C PHE A 196 -2.48 0.72 4.90
N LYS A 197 -2.77 1.76 5.71
CA LYS A 197 -3.64 2.86 5.30
C LYS A 197 -3.14 3.54 4.02
N LEU A 198 -4.06 3.98 3.18
CA LEU A 198 -3.79 4.88 2.06
C LEU A 198 -3.49 6.29 2.60
N PRO A 199 -2.48 7.00 2.08
CA PRO A 199 -2.08 8.33 2.53
C PRO A 199 -3.02 9.43 2.01
N LEU A 200 -4.31 9.34 2.36
CA LEU A 200 -5.38 10.25 1.92
C LEU A 200 -5.59 11.43 2.89
N ASN A 201 -4.52 11.90 3.55
CA ASN A 201 -4.58 12.93 4.59
C ASN A 201 -4.44 14.36 4.08
N HIS A 202 -4.03 14.56 2.82
CA HIS A 202 -3.87 15.88 2.20
C HIS A 202 -4.70 15.99 0.91
N PRO A 203 -5.66 16.94 0.82
CA PRO A 203 -6.52 17.08 -0.36
C PRO A 203 -5.75 17.28 -1.68
N GLY A 204 -4.79 18.21 -1.73
CA GLY A 204 -4.03 18.48 -2.97
C GLY A 204 -3.30 17.25 -3.50
N THR A 205 -2.55 16.56 -2.64
CA THR A 205 -1.87 15.31 -3.01
C THR A 205 -2.85 14.20 -3.41
N THR A 206 -4.01 14.11 -2.75
CA THR A 206 -5.04 13.12 -3.08
C THR A 206 -5.68 13.37 -4.45
N ILE A 207 -5.93 14.65 -4.78
CA ILE A 207 -6.48 15.07 -6.07
C ILE A 207 -5.43 14.87 -7.18
N HIS A 208 -4.17 15.23 -6.94
CA HIS A 208 -3.08 14.94 -7.88
C HIS A 208 -2.95 13.44 -8.15
N GLN A 209 -2.91 12.60 -7.11
CA GLN A 209 -2.85 11.15 -7.29
C GLN A 209 -4.10 10.57 -7.98
N LEU A 210 -5.26 11.23 -7.89
CA LEU A 210 -6.45 10.86 -8.65
C LEU A 210 -6.28 11.20 -10.14
N HIS A 211 -5.68 12.35 -10.45
CA HIS A 211 -5.31 12.76 -11.81
C HIS A 211 -4.29 11.81 -12.43
N ASP A 212 -3.20 11.49 -11.72
CA ASP A 212 -2.16 10.55 -12.19
C ASP A 212 -2.78 9.20 -12.63
N ARG A 213 -3.69 8.65 -11.80
CA ARG A 213 -4.40 7.40 -12.13
C ARG A 213 -5.37 7.56 -13.29
N TYR A 214 -6.03 8.72 -13.41
CA TYR A 214 -6.93 9.03 -14.53
C TYR A 214 -6.17 9.08 -15.86
N ASP A 215 -4.99 9.71 -15.90
CA ASP A 215 -4.15 9.80 -17.10
C ASP A 215 -3.65 8.42 -17.54
N GLU A 216 -3.13 7.61 -16.61
CA GLU A 216 -2.73 6.22 -16.86
C GLU A 216 -3.88 5.40 -17.47
N LEU A 217 -5.12 5.64 -17.04
CA LEU A 217 -6.31 4.96 -17.55
C LEU A 217 -6.82 5.55 -18.88
N CYS A 218 -6.65 6.85 -19.12
CA CYS A 218 -6.95 7.49 -20.40
C CYS A 218 -6.03 6.99 -21.52
N ALA A 219 -4.75 6.74 -21.23
CA ALA A 219 -3.82 6.08 -22.15
C ALA A 219 -4.28 4.65 -22.56
N ARG A 220 -5.24 4.08 -21.82
CA ARG A 220 -5.80 2.73 -22.04
C ARG A 220 -7.23 2.77 -22.61
N LYS A 221 -7.74 3.92 -23.08
CA LYS A 221 -9.13 4.10 -23.53
C LYS A 221 -9.66 2.99 -24.46
N GLU A 222 -8.82 2.48 -25.36
CA GLU A 222 -9.19 1.43 -26.34
C GLU A 222 -9.42 0.05 -25.69
N THR A 223 -8.82 -0.22 -24.53
CA THR A 223 -8.95 -1.50 -23.80
C THR A 223 -9.91 -1.43 -22.62
N LEU A 224 -10.27 -0.23 -22.15
CA LEU A 224 -11.24 -0.04 -21.06
C LEU A 224 -12.60 -0.70 -21.41
N PRO A 225 -13.29 -1.26 -20.40
CA PRO A 225 -14.67 -1.74 -20.55
C PRO A 225 -15.64 -0.58 -20.82
N TYR A 226 -16.81 -0.89 -21.38
CA TYR A 226 -17.85 0.13 -21.52
C TYR A 226 -18.52 0.42 -20.18
N MET A 227 -19.14 1.60 -20.04
CA MET A 227 -19.78 2.00 -18.78
C MET A 227 -20.85 1.01 -18.32
N MET A 228 -21.59 0.40 -19.25
CA MET A 228 -22.59 -0.65 -18.96
C MET A 228 -21.99 -1.90 -18.32
N ASN A 229 -20.71 -2.20 -18.57
CA ASN A 229 -20.01 -3.34 -17.98
C ASN A 229 -19.42 -3.02 -16.60
N VAL A 230 -19.40 -1.76 -16.16
CA VAL A 230 -18.91 -1.38 -14.84
C VAL A 230 -20.07 -1.36 -13.84
N ARG A 231 -19.90 -2.02 -12.70
CA ARG A 231 -20.82 -1.93 -11.55
C ARG A 231 -20.17 -1.06 -10.48
N THR A 232 -20.85 0.04 -10.16
CA THR A 232 -20.54 0.94 -9.04
C THR A 232 -21.34 0.55 -7.78
N PRO A 233 -20.96 1.06 -6.59
CA PRO A 233 -21.73 0.86 -5.36
C PRO A 233 -23.14 1.51 -5.40
N PRO A 234 -24.10 1.02 -4.61
CA PRO A 234 -25.40 1.68 -4.44
C PRO A 234 -25.24 3.13 -3.96
N GLY A 235 -26.02 4.06 -4.53
CA GLY A 235 -25.95 5.48 -4.19
C GLY A 235 -24.74 6.23 -4.76
N PHE A 236 -23.94 5.59 -5.62
CA PHE A 236 -22.86 6.26 -6.35
C PHE A 236 -23.43 7.09 -7.51
N ASP A 237 -23.32 8.42 -7.39
CA ASP A 237 -23.69 9.38 -8.43
C ASP A 237 -22.40 9.97 -9.05
N LEU A 238 -22.14 9.61 -10.30
CA LEU A 238 -20.94 10.06 -11.01
C LEU A 238 -20.99 11.55 -11.36
N ASP A 239 -22.13 12.05 -11.83
CA ASP A 239 -22.25 13.43 -12.31
C ASP A 239 -22.12 14.42 -11.16
N LEU A 240 -22.71 14.08 -10.00
CA LEU A 240 -22.48 14.82 -8.76
C LEU A 240 -21.01 14.80 -8.34
N ILE A 241 -20.31 13.67 -8.43
CA ILE A 241 -18.88 13.60 -8.08
C ILE A 241 -18.01 14.41 -9.05
N LEU A 242 -18.30 14.36 -10.36
CA LEU A 242 -17.62 15.17 -11.38
C LEU A 242 -17.79 16.67 -11.10
N SER A 243 -18.97 17.12 -10.66
CA SER A 243 -19.20 18.52 -10.28
C SER A 243 -18.36 19.01 -9.08
N TYR A 244 -17.83 18.10 -8.26
CA TYR A 244 -16.93 18.48 -7.15
C TYR A 244 -15.47 18.73 -7.61
N LEU A 245 -15.10 18.38 -8.84
CA LEU A 245 -13.72 18.52 -9.31
C LEU A 245 -13.32 20.00 -9.53
N PRO A 246 -12.02 20.33 -9.45
CA PRO A 246 -11.49 21.57 -10.04
C PRO A 246 -11.84 21.67 -11.54
N SER A 247 -12.04 22.88 -12.07
CA SER A 247 -12.32 23.09 -13.50
C SER A 247 -11.13 22.73 -14.41
N ASP A 248 -9.92 22.84 -13.87
CA ASP A 248 -8.64 22.49 -14.48
C ASP A 248 -8.27 21.01 -14.28
N PHE A 249 -9.09 20.20 -13.59
CA PHE A 249 -8.77 18.79 -13.28
C PHE A 249 -8.64 17.89 -14.52
N PHE A 250 -9.21 18.26 -15.66
CA PHE A 250 -9.05 17.55 -16.93
C PHE A 250 -8.21 18.33 -17.94
N ALA A 251 -7.56 19.42 -17.53
CA ALA A 251 -6.73 20.23 -18.40
C ALA A 251 -5.39 19.52 -18.65
N CYS A 252 -5.13 19.15 -19.91
CA CYS A 252 -3.93 18.41 -20.27
C CYS A 252 -2.67 19.26 -20.07
N THR A 253 -1.73 18.81 -19.23
CA THR A 253 -0.51 19.55 -18.85
C THR A 253 0.43 19.87 -20.03
N SER A 254 0.22 19.23 -21.18
CA SER A 254 0.96 19.43 -22.43
C SER A 254 0.38 20.54 -23.33
N ALA A 255 -0.75 21.15 -22.97
CA ALA A 255 -1.45 22.16 -23.78
C ALA A 255 -0.80 23.56 -23.70
N GLN A 256 0.48 23.69 -24.11
CA GLN A 256 1.12 25.00 -24.24
C GLN A 256 0.89 25.68 -25.61
N HIS A 257 0.41 24.96 -26.63
CA HIS A 257 0.12 25.51 -27.96
C HIS A 257 -1.05 24.79 -28.67
N VAL A 258 -2.29 25.00 -28.21
CA VAL A 258 -3.50 24.71 -29.01
C VAL A 258 -4.43 25.92 -28.95
N GLU A 259 -4.53 26.66 -30.05
CA GLU A 259 -5.58 27.65 -30.24
C GLU A 259 -6.90 26.91 -30.51
N ASN A 260 -7.94 27.23 -29.72
CA ASN A 260 -9.20 26.48 -29.54
C ASN A 260 -9.10 25.24 -28.62
N PRO A 261 -9.39 25.37 -27.32
CA PRO A 261 -9.59 24.23 -26.45
C PRO A 261 -10.93 23.54 -26.80
N VAL A 262 -10.87 22.54 -27.69
CA VAL A 262 -11.95 21.55 -27.78
C VAL A 262 -12.08 20.93 -26.39
N GLN A 263 -13.25 21.06 -25.76
CA GLN A 263 -13.52 20.43 -24.47
C GLN A 263 -13.39 18.91 -24.64
N GLN A 264 -12.25 18.37 -24.21
CA GLN A 264 -11.96 16.95 -24.34
C GLN A 264 -12.95 16.17 -23.49
N GLU A 265 -13.73 15.29 -24.13
CA GLU A 265 -14.78 14.55 -23.46
C GLU A 265 -14.20 13.71 -22.31
N VAL A 266 -14.77 13.87 -21.11
CA VAL A 266 -14.28 13.21 -19.89
C VAL A 266 -14.44 11.71 -20.04
N ASN A 267 -13.33 10.96 -19.91
CA ASN A 267 -13.40 9.50 -19.93
C ASN A 267 -14.01 8.99 -18.61
N ARG A 268 -15.33 8.87 -18.59
CA ARG A 268 -16.13 8.51 -17.40
C ARG A 268 -15.69 7.17 -16.80
N VAL A 269 -15.31 6.19 -17.62
CA VAL A 269 -14.81 4.89 -17.14
C VAL A 269 -13.44 5.03 -16.49
N ALA A 270 -12.49 5.73 -17.14
CA ALA A 270 -11.17 6.01 -16.56
C ALA A 270 -11.29 6.73 -15.22
N PHE A 271 -12.17 7.74 -15.12
CA PHE A 271 -12.39 8.47 -13.87
C PHE A 271 -12.96 7.59 -12.75
N VAL A 272 -13.98 6.77 -13.05
CA VAL A 272 -14.53 5.81 -12.07
C VAL A 272 -13.43 4.86 -11.62
N MET A 273 -12.69 4.23 -12.54
CA MET A 273 -11.61 3.31 -12.20
C MET A 273 -10.51 3.98 -11.33
N ALA A 274 -10.10 5.21 -11.68
CA ALA A 274 -9.14 6.00 -10.90
C ALA A 274 -9.64 6.33 -9.49
N LEU A 275 -10.91 6.70 -9.34
CA LEU A 275 -11.55 7.04 -8.07
C LEU A 275 -11.59 5.84 -7.11
N PHE A 276 -11.82 4.64 -7.66
CA PHE A 276 -11.80 3.37 -6.92
C PHE A 276 -10.40 2.77 -6.76
N GLY A 277 -9.33 3.50 -7.09
CA GLY A 277 -7.95 3.11 -6.78
C GLY A 277 -7.30 2.14 -7.77
N TRP A 278 -7.89 1.98 -8.95
CA TRP A 278 -7.26 1.30 -10.08
C TRP A 278 -6.38 2.27 -10.85
N GLN A 279 -5.32 1.73 -11.46
CA GLN A 279 -4.42 2.49 -12.31
C GLN A 279 -3.77 1.56 -13.35
N GLY A 280 -2.93 2.11 -14.23
CA GLY A 280 -2.26 1.35 -15.26
C GLY A 280 -1.40 0.22 -14.70
N HIS A 281 -1.43 -0.95 -15.34
CA HIS A 281 -0.47 -2.00 -15.01
C HIS A 281 0.84 -1.83 -15.78
N ASN A 282 1.95 -1.95 -15.07
CA ASN A 282 3.30 -2.04 -15.62
C ASN A 282 3.95 -3.30 -15.04
N HIS A 283 4.36 -4.21 -15.92
CA HIS A 283 4.95 -5.49 -15.57
C HIS A 283 6.47 -5.39 -15.58
N GLU A 284 7.12 -5.80 -14.49
CA GLU A 284 8.55 -5.60 -14.18
C GLU A 284 9.53 -5.94 -15.33
N LYS A 285 9.19 -6.91 -16.19
CA LYS A 285 10.00 -7.31 -17.35
C LYS A 285 9.42 -6.97 -18.72
N LEU A 286 8.12 -6.63 -18.79
CA LEU A 286 7.40 -6.44 -20.07
C LEU A 286 6.96 -4.99 -20.26
N GLY A 287 7.23 -4.11 -19.30
CA GLY A 287 6.82 -2.71 -19.35
C GLY A 287 5.31 -2.54 -19.24
N GLU A 288 4.82 -1.45 -19.82
CA GLU A 288 3.42 -1.07 -19.80
C GLU A 288 2.50 -2.13 -20.44
N GLN A 289 1.47 -2.54 -19.71
CA GLN A 289 0.46 -3.49 -20.16
C GLN A 289 -0.86 -2.75 -20.39
N LEU A 290 -1.10 -2.28 -21.62
CA LEU A 290 -2.29 -1.48 -21.94
C LEU A 290 -3.61 -2.24 -21.76
N GLY A 291 -3.60 -3.57 -21.92
CA GLY A 291 -4.76 -4.44 -21.64
C GLY A 291 -5.05 -4.69 -20.16
N SER A 292 -4.24 -4.15 -19.24
CA SER A 292 -4.29 -4.49 -17.81
C SER A 292 -4.23 -3.25 -16.90
N VAL A 293 -4.91 -3.38 -15.76
CA VAL A 293 -4.86 -2.42 -14.64
C VAL A 293 -4.43 -3.12 -13.37
N SER A 294 -3.92 -2.36 -12.40
CA SER A 294 -3.56 -2.91 -11.10
C SER A 294 -3.81 -1.94 -9.95
N CYS A 295 -3.92 -2.48 -8.74
CA CYS A 295 -4.03 -1.72 -7.50
C CYS A 295 -2.70 -1.75 -6.74
N GLN A 296 -2.09 -0.59 -6.50
CA GLN A 296 -0.79 -0.48 -5.79
C GLN A 296 -0.88 -0.71 -4.27
N ALA A 297 -2.07 -0.97 -3.73
CA ALA A 297 -2.25 -1.34 -2.33
C ALA A 297 -2.37 -2.86 -2.13
N CYS A 298 -3.23 -3.54 -2.91
CA CYS A 298 -3.43 -4.99 -2.77
C CYS A 298 -2.75 -5.85 -3.84
N PHE A 299 -2.07 -5.23 -4.80
CA PHE A 299 -1.35 -5.89 -5.90
C PHE A 299 -2.20 -6.88 -6.70
N ARG A 300 -3.53 -6.66 -6.75
CA ARG A 300 -4.40 -7.32 -7.73
C ARG A 300 -4.17 -6.68 -9.09
N VAL A 301 -4.01 -7.52 -10.10
CA VAL A 301 -3.93 -7.15 -11.52
C VAL A 301 -5.20 -7.69 -12.18
N LEU A 302 -5.84 -6.88 -13.01
CA LEU A 302 -7.02 -7.25 -13.79
C LEU A 302 -6.71 -7.12 -15.28
N GLY A 303 -7.13 -8.11 -16.07
CA GLY A 303 -7.21 -7.99 -17.51
C GLY A 303 -8.51 -7.32 -17.92
N LEU A 304 -8.44 -6.16 -18.57
CA LEU A 304 -9.60 -5.37 -18.96
C LEU A 304 -10.48 -6.10 -19.99
N TRP A 305 -9.86 -6.91 -20.85
CA TRP A 305 -10.53 -7.74 -21.87
C TRP A 305 -11.54 -8.74 -21.29
N LEU A 306 -11.46 -9.08 -19.99
CA LEU A 306 -12.43 -9.95 -19.35
C LEU A 306 -13.80 -9.28 -19.19
N PHE A 307 -13.83 -7.95 -19.11
CA PHE A 307 -15.00 -7.14 -18.77
C PHE A 307 -15.45 -6.20 -19.90
N LYS A 308 -14.69 -6.10 -20.99
CA LYS A 308 -15.10 -5.34 -22.18
C LYS A 308 -15.96 -6.21 -23.10
N SER A 309 -17.16 -5.77 -23.44
CA SER A 309 -18.00 -6.44 -24.44
C SER A 309 -17.30 -6.48 -25.80
N LYS A 310 -17.46 -7.58 -26.53
CA LYS A 310 -16.75 -7.80 -27.79
C LYS A 310 -17.30 -6.93 -28.91
N GLU A 311 -18.62 -6.75 -28.92
CA GLU A 311 -19.35 -6.04 -29.97
C GLU A 311 -20.48 -5.21 -29.33
N VAL A 312 -20.64 -4.00 -29.84
CA VAL A 312 -21.59 -2.98 -29.39
C VAL A 312 -22.18 -2.33 -30.64
N ASN A 313 -23.48 -2.01 -30.65
CA ASN A 313 -24.13 -1.37 -31.80
C ASN A 313 -23.83 0.14 -31.87
N GLU A 314 -24.28 0.81 -32.94
CA GLU A 314 -24.10 2.26 -33.13
C GLU A 314 -24.76 3.12 -32.02
N ALA A 315 -25.78 2.59 -31.34
CA ALA A 315 -26.45 3.23 -30.21
C ALA A 315 -25.71 3.02 -28.86
N GLY A 316 -24.61 2.27 -28.84
CA GLY A 316 -23.85 1.98 -27.63
C GLY A 316 -24.42 0.83 -26.80
N GLU A 317 -25.27 -0.05 -27.36
CA GLU A 317 -25.85 -1.20 -26.66
C GLU A 317 -25.06 -2.49 -26.95
N GLU A 318 -24.99 -3.38 -25.96
CA GLU A 318 -24.25 -4.65 -26.04
C GLU A 318 -24.89 -5.63 -27.03
N ILE A 319 -24.12 -6.04 -28.06
CA ILE A 319 -24.48 -7.13 -28.98
C ILE A 319 -23.90 -8.45 -28.46
N THR A 320 -22.58 -8.46 -28.27
CA THR A 320 -21.83 -9.65 -27.85
C THR A 320 -21.07 -9.33 -26.57
N GLY A 321 -21.56 -9.89 -25.46
CA GLY A 321 -21.07 -9.60 -24.13
C GLY A 321 -19.63 -9.99 -23.83
N ALA A 322 -19.14 -9.45 -22.71
CA ALA A 322 -17.82 -9.73 -22.17
C ALA A 322 -17.70 -11.18 -21.63
N ALA A 323 -16.47 -11.64 -21.39
CA ALA A 323 -16.24 -12.97 -20.81
C ALA A 323 -16.73 -13.09 -19.35
N MET A 324 -16.71 -11.98 -18.62
CA MET A 324 -17.25 -11.80 -17.27
C MET A 324 -18.37 -10.76 -17.33
N SER A 325 -19.48 -10.98 -16.63
CA SER A 325 -20.71 -10.19 -16.81
C SER A 325 -20.54 -8.70 -16.54
N LYS A 326 -19.97 -8.30 -15.39
CA LYS A 326 -19.63 -6.92 -15.04
C LYS A 326 -18.41 -6.83 -14.12
N LEU A 327 -17.65 -5.75 -14.27
CA LEU A 327 -16.57 -5.34 -13.37
C LEU A 327 -17.18 -4.67 -12.12
N ASP A 328 -17.26 -5.38 -10.99
CA ASP A 328 -17.61 -4.77 -9.69
C ASP A 328 -16.39 -4.00 -9.18
N ILE A 329 -16.39 -2.68 -9.41
CA ILE A 329 -15.16 -1.86 -9.31
C ILE A 329 -14.55 -1.83 -7.90
N VAL A 330 -15.38 -2.10 -6.88
CA VAL A 330 -14.95 -2.25 -5.48
C VAL A 330 -14.52 -3.69 -5.18
N LYS A 331 -15.36 -4.69 -5.48
CA LYS A 331 -15.11 -6.08 -5.07
C LYS A 331 -14.03 -6.81 -5.88
N GLU A 332 -13.59 -6.21 -6.99
CA GLU A 332 -12.44 -6.70 -7.74
C GLU A 332 -11.10 -6.36 -7.07
N HIS A 333 -11.09 -5.61 -5.96
CA HIS A 333 -9.93 -5.56 -5.06
C HIS A 333 -9.82 -6.88 -4.26
N ARG A 334 -8.70 -7.10 -3.58
CA ARG A 334 -8.65 -8.16 -2.54
C ARG A 334 -9.40 -7.69 -1.30
N ASP A 335 -10.05 -8.59 -0.56
CA ASP A 335 -10.92 -8.24 0.58
C ASP A 335 -10.26 -7.42 1.70
N TYR A 336 -8.94 -7.50 1.83
CA TYR A 336 -8.16 -6.70 2.77
C TYR A 336 -7.79 -5.30 2.26
N CYS A 337 -7.97 -5.01 0.97
CA CYS A 337 -7.49 -3.80 0.32
C CYS A 337 -8.12 -2.54 0.96
N PRO A 338 -7.36 -1.52 1.38
CA PRO A 338 -7.92 -0.32 1.99
C PRO A 338 -8.85 0.48 1.06
N TRP A 339 -8.81 0.25 -0.26
CA TRP A 339 -9.81 0.80 -1.19
C TRP A 339 -11.20 0.22 -0.96
N GLN A 340 -11.34 -1.08 -0.67
CA GLN A 340 -12.61 -1.77 -0.39
C GLN A 340 -12.92 -1.84 1.12
N ASN A 341 -11.88 -1.95 1.95
CA ASN A 341 -11.98 -2.36 3.35
C ASN A 341 -11.72 -1.17 4.29
N ALA A 342 -12.81 -0.66 4.86
CA ALA A 342 -12.78 0.41 5.86
C ALA A 342 -11.95 0.06 7.11
N ALA A 343 -11.90 -1.19 7.54
CA ALA A 343 -11.11 -1.59 8.72
C ALA A 343 -9.60 -1.50 8.42
N SER A 344 -9.15 -1.89 7.22
CA SER A 344 -7.77 -1.68 6.77
C SER A 344 -7.42 -0.20 6.62
N GLN A 345 -8.36 0.63 6.17
CA GLN A 345 -8.13 2.07 5.95
C GLN A 345 -8.18 2.91 7.25
N ASN A 346 -8.92 2.48 8.27
CA ASN A 346 -9.04 3.20 9.54
C ASN A 346 -8.25 2.57 10.69
N GLY A 347 -7.86 1.30 10.56
CA GLY A 347 -7.22 0.50 11.60
C GLY A 347 -8.25 -0.04 12.60
N LEU A 348 -8.11 -1.30 12.99
CA LEU A 348 -9.09 -2.06 13.79
C LEU A 348 -9.60 -1.30 15.02
N LYS A 349 -8.68 -0.67 15.77
CA LYS A 349 -9.02 0.08 16.99
C LYS A 349 -9.86 1.34 16.71
N ALA A 350 -9.62 2.06 15.62
CA ALA A 350 -10.41 3.25 15.29
C ALA A 350 -11.82 2.87 14.81
N SER A 351 -11.93 1.80 14.01
CA SER A 351 -13.21 1.24 13.57
C SER A 351 -14.07 0.70 14.71
N ALA A 352 -13.48 0.31 15.84
CA ALA A 352 -14.20 -0.17 17.02
C ALA A 352 -14.63 0.93 18.00
N ILE A 353 -14.05 2.14 17.93
CA ILE A 353 -14.21 3.21 18.93
C ILE A 353 -15.08 4.37 18.42
N SER A 354 -15.02 4.70 17.12
CA SER A 354 -15.75 5.85 16.58
C SER A 354 -17.14 5.49 16.08
N SER A 355 -18.16 6.24 16.50
CA SER A 355 -19.53 6.16 15.98
C SER A 355 -19.68 6.77 14.57
N THR A 356 -18.66 7.45 14.06
CA THR A 356 -18.57 7.83 12.65
C THR A 356 -18.28 6.58 11.81
N SER A 357 -19.03 6.32 10.74
CA SER A 357 -18.75 5.18 9.86
C SER A 357 -17.28 5.19 9.41
N ALA A 358 -16.59 4.08 9.65
CA ALA A 358 -15.25 3.86 9.11
C ALA A 358 -15.37 3.83 7.58
N LEU A 359 -14.59 4.65 6.89
CA LEU A 359 -14.64 4.78 5.44
C LEU A 359 -13.52 4.01 4.74
N ALA A 360 -13.85 3.34 3.65
CA ALA A 360 -12.89 2.81 2.69
C ALA A 360 -12.27 3.94 1.84
N GLY A 361 -11.19 3.63 1.11
CA GLY A 361 -10.38 4.64 0.40
C GLY A 361 -11.16 5.50 -0.59
N TRP A 362 -12.09 4.91 -1.37
CA TRP A 362 -12.88 5.65 -2.37
C TRP A 362 -13.86 6.62 -1.70
N GLU A 363 -14.49 6.23 -0.59
CA GLU A 363 -15.40 7.09 0.18
C GLU A 363 -14.65 8.30 0.78
N ILE A 364 -13.40 8.09 1.22
CA ILE A 364 -12.54 9.17 1.69
C ILE A 364 -12.23 10.15 0.55
N ILE A 365 -11.94 9.68 -0.67
CA ILE A 365 -11.74 10.58 -1.82
C ILE A 365 -13.01 11.39 -2.11
N ILE A 366 -14.19 10.76 -2.18
CA ILE A 366 -15.45 11.50 -2.41
C ILE A 366 -15.68 12.57 -1.33
N ARG A 367 -15.41 12.24 -0.05
CA ARG A 367 -15.49 13.21 1.05
C ARG A 367 -14.48 14.36 0.89
N ILE A 368 -13.26 14.07 0.45
CA ILE A 368 -12.23 15.08 0.16
C ILE A 368 -12.67 15.99 -0.99
N LEU A 369 -13.15 15.44 -2.10
CA LEU A 369 -13.63 16.19 -3.26
C LEU A 369 -14.79 17.12 -2.87
N LYS A 370 -15.81 16.60 -2.18
CA LYS A 370 -16.96 17.39 -1.70
C LYS A 370 -16.54 18.53 -0.77
N ASN A 371 -15.67 18.25 0.19
CA ASN A 371 -15.16 19.27 1.12
C ASN A 371 -14.33 20.34 0.40
N HIS A 372 -13.47 19.93 -0.54
CA HIS A 372 -12.64 20.84 -1.33
C HIS A 372 -13.49 21.74 -2.24
N HIS A 373 -14.52 21.18 -2.89
CA HIS A 373 -15.52 21.94 -3.64
C HIS A 373 -16.25 22.97 -2.78
N HIS A 374 -16.70 22.59 -1.58
CA HIS A 374 -17.35 23.50 -0.65
C HIS A 374 -16.43 24.67 -0.26
N LEU A 375 -15.14 24.41 -0.02
CA LEU A 375 -14.17 25.47 0.32
C LEU A 375 -13.93 26.43 -0.84
N ARG A 376 -13.76 25.95 -2.09
CA ARG A 376 -13.61 26.81 -3.28
C ARG A 376 -14.84 27.71 -3.48
N SER A 377 -16.03 27.09 -3.57
CA SER A 377 -17.30 27.79 -3.80
C SER A 377 -17.69 28.75 -2.66
N SER A 378 -17.27 28.47 -1.41
CA SER A 378 -17.44 29.42 -0.30
C SER A 378 -16.47 30.61 -0.38
N GLY A 379 -15.23 30.39 -0.83
CA GLY A 379 -14.24 31.46 -1.04
C GLY A 379 -14.67 32.42 -2.15
N GLU A 380 -15.13 31.89 -3.28
CA GLU A 380 -15.67 32.66 -4.41
C GLU A 380 -16.88 33.52 -3.98
N ARG A 381 -17.79 32.97 -3.16
CA ARG A 381 -18.94 33.71 -2.61
C ARG A 381 -18.56 34.85 -1.66
N LEU A 382 -17.38 34.78 -1.01
CA LEU A 382 -16.87 35.87 -0.17
C LEU A 382 -16.18 36.94 -1.02
N GLY A 383 -15.40 36.56 -2.03
CA GLY A 383 -14.79 37.49 -2.99
C GLY A 383 -15.82 38.25 -3.85
N SER A 384 -16.97 37.64 -4.14
CA SER A 384 -18.06 38.27 -4.89
C SER A 384 -18.94 39.21 -4.02
N ARG A 385 -18.75 39.25 -2.69
CA ARG A 385 -19.64 39.99 -1.77
C ARG A 385 -19.27 41.46 -1.56
N GLU A 386 -18.25 41.98 -2.26
CA GLU A 386 -17.87 43.39 -2.21
C GLU A 386 -18.80 44.31 -3.06
N SER A 387 -19.80 43.75 -3.73
CA SER A 387 -20.89 44.51 -4.34
C SER A 387 -22.26 43.83 -4.15
N ARG A 388 -22.92 44.15 -3.02
CA ARG A 388 -24.38 44.08 -2.89
C ARG A 388 -24.87 45.00 -1.78
N GLN A 389 -25.66 46.02 -2.14
CA GLN A 389 -26.48 46.75 -1.18
C GLN A 389 -27.53 45.81 -0.56
N PRO A 390 -27.96 46.05 0.69
CA PRO A 390 -28.94 45.19 1.35
C PRO A 390 -30.36 45.56 0.93
N SER A 391 -30.97 44.76 0.05
CA SER A 391 -32.43 44.69 -0.07
C SER A 391 -32.96 43.68 0.94
N VAL A 392 -33.65 44.17 1.98
CA VAL A 392 -34.58 43.36 2.77
C VAL A 392 -35.69 42.88 1.84
N ASP A 393 -35.96 41.58 1.78
CA ASP A 393 -37.35 41.09 1.83
C ASP A 393 -37.46 39.58 2.06
N ASN A 394 -38.49 39.26 2.85
CA ASN A 394 -39.22 38.02 3.15
C ASN A 394 -38.62 36.62 2.86
N ALA A 395 -38.73 35.79 3.89
CA ALA A 395 -38.61 34.35 3.80
C ALA A 395 -39.84 33.70 3.13
N SER A 396 -39.60 32.61 2.41
CA SER A 396 -40.61 31.58 2.14
C SER A 396 -39.94 30.21 2.27
N GLU A 397 -40.45 29.39 3.17
CA GLU A 397 -39.97 28.03 3.39
C GLU A 397 -40.33 27.13 2.19
N PHE A 398 -39.47 26.16 1.90
CA PHE A 398 -39.85 24.95 1.18
C PHE A 398 -39.18 23.76 1.85
N GLU A 399 -40.00 22.91 2.50
CA GLU A 399 -39.54 21.70 3.17
C GLU A 399 -38.97 20.68 2.17
N SER A 400 -37.90 20.01 2.58
CA SER A 400 -37.54 18.70 2.02
C SER A 400 -37.71 17.65 3.10
N THR A 401 -38.80 16.91 3.01
CA THR A 401 -39.18 15.87 3.97
C THR A 401 -38.33 14.61 3.82
N PHE A 402 -37.35 14.43 4.72
CA PHE A 402 -37.01 13.09 5.21
C PHE A 402 -36.49 13.18 6.65
N GLY A 403 -37.30 12.75 7.61
CA GLY A 403 -37.07 13.02 9.02
C GLY A 403 -36.07 12.08 9.69
N THR A 404 -35.28 12.63 10.61
CA THR A 404 -34.94 11.95 11.87
C THR A 404 -34.79 13.02 12.94
N GLU A 405 -35.78 13.15 13.82
CA GLU A 405 -35.81 14.17 14.86
C GLU A 405 -34.74 13.91 15.91
N VAL A 406 -33.71 14.76 15.96
CA VAL A 406 -32.81 14.88 17.11
C VAL A 406 -32.46 16.35 17.26
N ASP A 407 -32.72 16.91 18.44
CA ASP A 407 -32.56 18.32 18.83
C ASP A 407 -31.24 18.96 18.33
N ASP A 408 -31.31 19.58 17.14
CA ASP A 408 -30.14 20.06 16.41
C ASP A 408 -29.55 21.34 17.04
N GLU A 409 -30.37 22.12 17.75
CA GLU A 409 -29.93 23.38 18.37
C GLU A 409 -29.15 23.09 19.67
N ALA A 410 -29.55 22.08 20.46
CA ALA A 410 -28.71 21.59 21.56
C ALA A 410 -27.39 20.98 21.05
N ALA A 411 -27.42 20.19 19.98
CA ALA A 411 -26.23 19.58 19.39
C ALA A 411 -25.24 20.61 18.80
N LYS A 412 -25.73 21.76 18.35
CA LYS A 412 -24.93 22.90 17.87
C LYS A 412 -24.37 23.71 19.03
N SER A 413 -25.19 24.04 20.04
CA SER A 413 -24.76 24.72 21.27
C SER A 413 -23.63 23.99 22.00
N ILE A 414 -23.71 22.66 22.11
CA ILE A 414 -22.66 21.82 22.71
C ILE A 414 -21.34 21.88 21.91
N ARG A 415 -21.39 21.94 20.58
CA ARG A 415 -20.20 22.08 19.72
C ARG A 415 -19.55 23.45 19.90
N ASP A 416 -20.35 24.52 19.83
CA ASP A 416 -19.88 25.90 20.00
C ASP A 416 -19.24 26.14 21.37
N GLU A 417 -19.79 25.59 22.45
CA GLU A 417 -19.20 25.74 23.79
C GLU A 417 -17.90 24.92 23.95
N LYS A 418 -17.80 23.76 23.27
CA LYS A 418 -16.58 22.95 23.23
C LYS A 418 -15.45 23.67 22.49
N ASP A 419 -15.77 24.35 21.38
CA ASP A 419 -14.81 25.14 20.61
C ASP A 419 -14.42 26.44 21.31
N LYS A 420 -15.37 27.16 21.94
CA LYS A 420 -15.08 28.28 22.85
C LYS A 420 -14.14 27.85 23.97
N ARG A 421 -14.36 26.69 24.58
CA ARG A 421 -13.48 26.11 25.61
C ARG A 421 -12.10 25.77 25.04
N MET A 422 -12.00 25.23 23.82
CA MET A 422 -10.73 24.96 23.14
C MET A 422 -9.95 26.26 22.87
N LEU A 423 -10.58 27.30 22.31
CA LEU A 423 -9.94 28.60 22.06
C LEU A 423 -9.46 29.28 23.36
N ARG A 424 -10.23 29.21 24.44
CA ARG A 424 -9.80 29.72 25.77
C ARG A 424 -8.56 28.98 26.27
N ARG A 425 -8.47 27.67 26.03
CA ARG A 425 -7.31 26.84 26.39
C ARG A 425 -6.08 27.19 25.55
N LEU A 426 -6.22 27.37 24.23
CA LEU A 426 -5.13 27.83 23.35
C LEU A 426 -4.62 29.22 23.74
N ARG A 427 -5.49 30.19 24.02
CA ARG A 427 -5.07 31.53 24.48
C ARG A 427 -4.30 31.47 25.79
N ARG A 428 -4.75 30.66 26.76
CA ARG A 428 -4.05 30.46 28.04
C ARG A 428 -2.68 29.79 27.86
N VAL A 429 -2.55 28.85 26.93
CA VAL A 429 -1.23 28.27 26.57
C VAL A 429 -0.34 29.33 25.93
N LYS A 430 -0.84 30.12 24.97
CA LYS A 430 -0.06 31.17 24.31
C LYS A 430 0.46 32.23 25.31
N SER A 431 -0.36 32.67 26.26
CA SER A 431 0.06 33.61 27.31
C SER A 431 1.15 33.09 28.25
N LEU A 432 1.33 31.76 28.37
CA LEU A 432 2.42 31.17 29.16
C LEU A 432 3.77 31.21 28.43
N PHE A 433 3.78 31.39 27.10
CA PHE A 433 5.01 31.54 26.32
C PHE A 433 5.40 33.00 26.09
N GLU A 434 4.44 33.93 26.10
CA GLU A 434 4.69 35.37 25.85
C GLU A 434 5.32 36.12 27.06
N THR A 435 5.33 35.54 28.27
CA THR A 435 5.85 36.19 29.50
C THR A 435 7.36 36.10 29.72
N LYS A 436 8.14 35.51 28.80
CA LYS A 436 9.62 35.42 28.89
C LYS A 436 10.36 36.48 28.05
N GLY A 437 9.81 37.69 27.97
CA GLY A 437 10.33 38.82 27.19
C GLY A 437 10.64 40.09 27.98
N LYS A 438 11.36 40.03 29.11
CA LYS A 438 11.89 41.24 29.78
C LYS A 438 13.43 41.23 29.82
N LYS A 439 14.00 42.32 29.30
CA LYS A 439 15.43 42.55 29.05
C LYS A 439 16.25 42.49 30.35
N LEU A 440 17.40 41.81 30.32
CA LEU A 440 18.48 42.13 31.25
C LEU A 440 19.11 43.48 30.83
N GLN A 441 19.29 44.37 31.79
CA GLN A 441 20.14 45.55 31.63
C GLN A 441 21.60 45.16 31.88
N ARG A 442 22.51 45.82 31.15
CA ARG A 442 23.96 45.61 31.16
C ARG A 442 24.60 46.40 32.31
N PRO A 443 25.47 45.81 33.15
CA PRO A 443 26.26 46.57 34.11
C PRO A 443 27.45 47.25 33.41
N GLU A 444 27.81 48.44 33.89
CA GLU A 444 28.96 49.22 33.42
C GLU A 444 30.26 48.78 34.12
N THR A 445 31.36 48.78 33.39
CA THR A 445 32.71 48.51 33.91
C THR A 445 33.45 49.83 34.14
N ARG A 446 33.75 50.15 35.40
CA ARG A 446 34.53 51.34 35.78
C ARG A 446 35.99 50.93 36.05
N ASN A 447 36.92 51.46 35.26
CA ASN A 447 38.37 51.28 35.43
C ASN A 447 39.05 52.64 35.64
N GLU A 448 39.71 52.78 36.78
CA GLU A 448 40.78 53.74 37.12
C GLU A 448 41.79 52.89 37.91
N SER A 449 43.11 53.07 37.89
CA SER A 449 44.02 54.12 37.38
C SER A 449 45.45 53.47 37.27
N PRO A 450 46.56 54.12 36.81
CA PRO A 450 47.04 55.42 37.32
C PRO A 450 47.83 56.36 36.38
N ALA A 451 47.93 57.62 36.82
CA ALA A 451 49.02 58.60 36.72
C ALA A 451 50.00 58.56 35.52
N SER A 452 50.01 59.65 34.73
CA SER A 452 50.94 60.79 34.95
C SER A 452 50.39 62.05 34.29
#